data_AF-A0A8J4XMC6-F1
#
_entry.id   AF-A0A8J4XMC6-F1
#
_cell.length_a   1.000
_cell.length_b   1.000
_cell.length_c   1.000
_cell.angle_alpha   90.00
_cell.angle_beta   90.00
_cell.angle_gamma   90.00
#
_symmetry.space_group_name_H-M   'P 1'
#
loop_
_entity.id
_entity.type
_entity.pdbx_description
1 polymer ?
#
loop_
_entity_poly.entity_id
_entity_poly.type
_entity_poly.pdbx_seq_one_letter_code
_entity_poly.pdbx_strand_id
1 'polypeptide(L)'
;MPRIRRDEADVQSLVQLMETSWLNPFNAEQGDLVSLSTATTAPPEVAKDLLGAYRIGEDAYQAFKEERLETDTPTIQFHDTMTKTKLRTFTNIRMKPRSQGHAKEAILKADRNLFGQMILVAENRKLKMSDVLAHPLGPLPWALASGDGSLRKTNKAALARELERNVSPAEVIPEPSATLIDGMSLVQKLKGNDNTFSQLAGTALSHVVHEGAKSSRIDVVFDVYKETSIKDAERANRRCRHRDPFQEHSTWAQHPAVEKVTR
;
A
#
# COMPACT_ATOMS: atom_id res chain seq x y z
N MET A 1 19.03 33.29 22.31
CA MET A 1 19.81 32.11 21.85
C MET A 1 19.23 30.70 22.13
N PRO A 2 18.06 30.47 22.78
CA PRO A 2 17.58 29.09 23.01
C PRO A 2 16.92 28.43 21.79
N ARG A 3 16.38 29.22 20.84
CA ARG A 3 15.73 28.71 19.63
C ARG A 3 16.72 28.07 18.65
N ILE A 4 17.83 28.76 18.36
CA ILE A 4 18.91 28.25 17.50
C ILE A 4 19.43 26.90 18.01
N ARG A 5 19.65 26.76 19.33
CA ARG A 5 20.10 25.50 19.92
C ARG A 5 19.08 24.36 19.79
N ARG A 6 17.78 24.67 19.82
CA ARG A 6 16.72 23.68 19.65
C ARG A 6 16.60 23.27 18.18
N ASP A 7 16.60 24.24 17.27
CA ASP A 7 16.55 23.99 15.84
C ASP A 7 17.76 23.14 15.40
N GLU A 8 18.95 23.42 15.95
CA GLU A 8 20.16 22.62 15.70
C GLU A 8 20.06 21.18 16.25
N ALA A 9 19.46 21.01 17.43
CA ALA A 9 19.22 19.69 18.00
C ALA A 9 18.18 18.87 17.19
N ASP A 10 17.16 19.54 16.67
CA ASP A 10 16.14 18.92 15.81
C ASP A 10 16.75 18.50 14.46
N VAL A 11 17.60 19.35 13.87
CA VAL A 11 18.36 19.02 12.65
C VAL A 11 19.30 17.83 12.89
N GLN A 12 20.06 17.83 14.00
CA GLN A 12 20.94 16.71 14.34
C GLN A 12 20.16 15.42 14.56
N SER A 13 18.98 15.49 15.19
CA SER A 13 18.12 14.32 15.38
C SER A 13 17.64 13.76 14.04
N LEU A 14 17.29 14.63 13.08
CA LEU A 14 16.86 14.22 11.74
C LEU A 14 18.01 13.61 10.93
N VAL A 15 19.21 14.21 10.99
CA VAL A 15 20.42 13.67 10.37
C VAL A 15 20.77 12.30 10.96
N GLN A 16 20.76 12.18 12.28
CA GLN A 16 21.01 10.91 12.97
C GLN A 16 20.00 9.84 12.53
N LEU A 17 18.73 10.20 12.38
CA LEU A 17 17.69 9.28 11.91
C LEU A 17 17.95 8.82 10.47
N MET A 18 18.36 9.74 9.59
CA MET A 18 18.74 9.45 8.20
C MET A 18 19.97 8.55 8.10
N GLU A 19 20.94 8.69 8.99
CA GLU A 19 22.16 7.88 8.97
C GLU A 19 22.01 6.51 9.63
N THR A 20 21.16 6.40 10.65
CA THR A 20 21.06 5.18 11.47
C THR A 20 19.86 4.29 11.15
N SER A 21 18.73 4.88 10.74
CA SER A 21 17.44 4.19 10.74
C SER A 21 16.71 4.30 9.41
N TRP A 22 16.88 5.40 8.67
CA TRP A 22 16.22 5.66 7.40
C TRP A 22 17.16 5.50 6.22
N LEU A 23 16.56 5.39 5.03
CA LEU A 23 17.32 5.41 3.79
C LEU A 23 17.78 6.85 3.53
N ASN A 24 19.07 7.13 3.73
CA ASN A 24 19.64 8.44 3.41
C ASN A 24 19.73 8.64 1.88
N PRO A 25 18.90 9.50 1.26
CA PRO A 25 18.89 9.71 -0.18
C PRO A 25 20.13 10.47 -0.70
N PHE A 26 20.94 11.02 0.20
CA PHE A 26 22.16 11.77 -0.11
C PHE A 26 23.43 10.92 0.06
N ASN A 27 23.31 9.69 0.55
CA ASN A 27 24.44 8.79 0.64
C ASN A 27 24.70 8.14 -0.72
N ALA A 28 25.84 8.48 -1.33
CA ALA A 28 26.23 8.01 -2.66
C ALA A 28 26.58 6.51 -2.71
N GLU A 29 26.73 5.85 -1.55
CA GLU A 29 27.15 4.43 -1.47
C GLU A 29 25.99 3.42 -1.48
N GLN A 30 24.74 3.86 -1.71
CA GLN A 30 23.62 2.92 -1.83
C GLN A 30 23.65 2.18 -3.18
N GLY A 31 23.96 0.89 -3.12
CA GLY A 31 24.02 0.01 -4.30
C GLY A 31 22.66 -0.33 -4.94
N ASP A 32 21.58 -0.15 -4.19
CA ASP A 32 20.22 -0.48 -4.63
C ASP A 32 19.43 0.76 -5.06
N LEU A 33 18.78 0.70 -6.22
CA LEU A 33 17.92 1.78 -6.71
C LEU A 33 16.58 1.75 -5.97
N VAL A 34 16.34 2.69 -5.05
CA VAL A 34 15.14 2.73 -4.20
C VAL A 34 14.23 3.91 -4.57
N SER A 35 12.92 3.68 -4.56
CA SER A 35 11.94 4.76 -4.71
C SER A 35 11.71 5.47 -3.38
N LEU A 36 11.93 6.79 -3.33
CA LEU A 36 11.79 7.59 -2.10
C LEU A 36 10.36 7.63 -1.54
N SER A 37 9.35 7.66 -2.41
CA SER A 37 7.95 7.73 -1.96
C SER A 37 7.41 6.39 -1.46
N THR A 38 7.95 5.27 -1.93
CA THR A 38 7.47 3.94 -1.55
C THR A 38 8.45 3.13 -0.72
N ALA A 39 9.69 3.60 -0.54
CA ALA A 39 10.82 2.91 0.08
C ALA A 39 11.06 1.49 -0.47
N THR A 40 10.64 1.24 -1.72
CA THR A 40 10.79 -0.07 -2.38
C THR A 40 12.00 -0.07 -3.29
N THR A 41 12.83 -1.10 -3.14
CA THR A 41 13.94 -1.40 -4.03
C THR A 41 13.44 -1.82 -5.42
N ALA A 42 14.08 -1.30 -6.47
CA ALA A 42 13.79 -1.66 -7.85
C ALA A 42 14.23 -3.10 -8.12
N PRO A 43 13.36 -3.95 -8.71
CA PRO A 43 13.77 -5.23 -9.24
C PRO A 43 14.89 -5.07 -10.27
N PRO A 44 15.78 -6.07 -10.46
CA PRO A 44 16.93 -5.98 -11.37
C PRO A 44 16.58 -5.50 -12.78
N GLU A 45 15.44 -5.94 -13.31
CA GLU A 45 14.97 -5.55 -14.65
C GLU A 45 14.59 -4.06 -14.73
N VAL A 46 14.01 -3.51 -13.67
CA VAL A 46 13.64 -2.09 -13.60
C VAL A 46 14.88 -1.24 -13.32
N ALA A 47 15.79 -1.70 -12.46
CA ALA A 47 17.05 -1.03 -12.18
C ALA A 47 17.90 -0.91 -13.45
N LYS A 48 18.03 -2.00 -14.23
CA LYS A 48 18.73 -2.01 -15.51
C LYS A 48 18.17 -0.99 -16.50
N ASP A 49 16.85 -0.95 -16.66
CA ASP A 49 16.20 -0.02 -17.60
C ASP A 49 16.31 1.44 -17.15
N LEU A 50 16.20 1.72 -15.85
CA LEU A 50 16.31 3.08 -15.31
C LEU A 50 17.75 3.61 -15.35
N LEU A 51 18.74 2.80 -14.93
CA LEU A 51 20.16 3.18 -14.99
C LEU A 51 20.67 3.25 -16.43
N GLY A 52 20.14 2.40 -17.32
CA GLY A 52 20.50 2.36 -18.73
C GLY A 52 19.73 3.35 -19.62
N ALA A 53 18.73 4.06 -19.09
CA ALA A 53 17.81 4.87 -19.88
C ALA A 53 18.51 5.90 -20.76
N TYR A 54 19.56 6.55 -20.23
CA TYR A 54 20.37 7.52 -20.96
C TYR A 54 21.05 6.87 -22.18
N ARG A 55 21.79 5.78 -21.95
CA ARG A 55 22.49 5.04 -23.02
C ARG A 55 21.52 4.53 -24.08
N ILE A 56 20.39 3.98 -23.66
CA ILE A 56 19.35 3.47 -24.56
C ILE A 56 18.76 4.62 -25.41
N GLY A 57 18.61 5.82 -24.84
CA GLY A 57 18.20 7.01 -25.57
C GLY A 57 19.23 7.48 -26.59
N GLU A 58 20.52 7.46 -26.21
CA GLU A 58 21.63 7.81 -27.10
C GLU A 58 21.74 6.83 -28.27
N ASP A 59 21.68 5.52 -28.01
CA ASP A 59 21.68 4.48 -29.05
C ASP A 59 20.50 4.67 -30.02
N ALA A 60 19.31 5.01 -29.51
CA ALA A 60 18.13 5.30 -30.33
C ALA A 60 18.28 6.60 -31.15
N TYR A 61 18.99 7.59 -30.62
CA TYR A 61 19.29 8.84 -31.33
C TYR A 61 20.28 8.60 -32.47
N GLN A 62 21.36 7.84 -32.23
CA GLN A 62 22.33 7.52 -33.28
C GLN A 62 21.68 6.72 -34.42
N ALA A 63 20.88 5.70 -34.08
CA ALA A 63 20.12 4.95 -35.09
C ALA A 63 19.21 5.86 -35.93
N PHE A 64 18.51 6.81 -35.31
CA PHE A 64 17.69 7.78 -36.04
C PHE A 64 18.51 8.65 -36.99
N LYS A 65 19.67 9.12 -36.54
CA LYS A 65 20.57 9.98 -37.30
C LYS A 65 21.11 9.24 -38.53
N GLU A 66 21.57 8.01 -38.35
CA GLU A 66 22.09 7.16 -39.42
C GLU A 66 20.99 6.79 -40.42
N GLU A 67 19.84 6.30 -39.96
CA GLU A 67 18.78 5.77 -40.83
C GLU A 67 18.05 6.84 -41.66
N ARG A 68 18.01 8.09 -41.18
CA ARG A 68 17.15 9.16 -41.73
C ARG A 68 17.88 10.43 -42.18
N LEU A 69 19.04 10.75 -41.61
CA LEU A 69 19.70 12.04 -41.84
C LEU A 69 21.05 11.92 -42.56
N GLU A 70 21.85 10.91 -42.26
CA GLU A 70 23.25 10.84 -42.71
C GLU A 70 23.48 9.95 -43.94
N THR A 71 22.59 8.99 -44.23
CA THR A 71 22.64 8.23 -45.48
C THR A 71 22.11 9.06 -46.66
N ASP A 72 22.91 9.16 -47.73
CA ASP A 72 22.55 9.83 -49.00
C ASP A 72 21.21 9.35 -49.58
N THR A 73 20.86 8.09 -49.33
CA THR A 73 19.51 7.56 -49.54
C THR A 73 18.97 7.05 -48.20
N PRO A 74 18.01 7.74 -47.58
CA PRO A 74 17.50 7.35 -46.26
C PRO A 74 16.81 6.00 -46.33
N THR A 75 17.12 5.14 -45.36
CA THR A 75 16.56 3.77 -45.27
C THR A 75 15.10 3.82 -44.80
N ILE A 76 14.75 4.86 -44.04
CA ILE A 76 13.41 5.13 -43.50
C ILE A 76 13.09 6.61 -43.75
N GLN A 77 11.83 6.93 -44.10
CA GLN A 77 11.46 8.33 -44.35
C GLN A 77 11.48 9.15 -43.07
N PHE A 78 11.82 10.43 -43.19
CA PHE A 78 11.90 11.33 -42.03
C PHE A 78 10.60 11.38 -41.22
N HIS A 79 9.44 11.31 -41.88
CA HIS A 79 8.11 11.39 -41.25
C HIS A 79 7.55 10.05 -40.78
N ASP A 80 8.26 8.93 -40.98
CA ASP A 80 7.78 7.63 -40.54
C ASP A 80 7.75 7.52 -39.02
N THR A 81 6.80 6.74 -38.50
CA THR A 81 6.56 6.62 -37.06
C THR A 81 7.78 6.01 -36.34
N MET A 82 8.24 6.66 -35.27
CA MET A 82 9.28 6.11 -34.41
C MET A 82 8.69 5.13 -33.38
N THR A 83 9.35 4.00 -33.20
CA THR A 83 8.98 3.04 -32.15
C THR A 83 9.41 3.57 -30.80
N LYS A 84 8.49 3.57 -29.83
CA LYS A 84 8.80 3.96 -28.45
C LYS A 84 9.55 2.84 -27.75
N THR A 85 10.69 3.15 -27.15
CA THR A 85 11.42 2.22 -26.29
C THR A 85 10.61 1.96 -25.02
N LYS A 86 10.19 0.69 -24.83
CA LYS A 86 9.33 0.29 -23.71
C LYS A 86 10.15 0.02 -22.43
N LEU A 87 10.80 1.06 -21.92
CA LEU A 87 11.56 0.97 -20.67
C LEU A 87 10.65 0.69 -19.48
N ARG A 88 11.06 -0.23 -18.62
CA ARG A 88 10.38 -0.52 -17.36
C ARG A 88 10.78 0.51 -16.31
N THR A 89 9.80 1.00 -15.58
CA THR A 89 9.95 1.98 -14.50
C THR A 89 9.31 1.44 -13.22
N PHE A 90 9.40 2.18 -12.12
CA PHE A 90 8.66 1.86 -10.88
C PHE A 90 7.13 1.75 -11.10
N THR A 91 6.59 2.27 -12.20
CA THR A 91 5.18 2.05 -12.56
C THR A 91 4.89 0.65 -13.09
N ASN A 92 5.89 -0.04 -13.62
CA ASN A 92 5.78 -1.40 -14.15
C ASN A 92 5.89 -2.49 -13.07
N ILE A 93 6.40 -2.15 -11.89
CA ILE A 93 6.35 -3.02 -10.70
C ILE A 93 4.90 -3.25 -10.24
N ARG A 94 3.96 -2.42 -10.73
CA ARG A 94 2.53 -2.50 -10.42
C ARG A 94 1.89 -3.66 -11.19
N MET A 95 1.51 -4.74 -10.52
CA MET A 95 0.50 -5.65 -11.04
C MET A 95 -0.83 -4.88 -11.15
N LYS A 96 -1.21 -4.49 -12.37
CA LYS A 96 -2.59 -4.08 -12.62
C LYS A 96 -3.46 -5.34 -12.53
N PRO A 97 -4.46 -5.39 -11.63
CA PRO A 97 -5.43 -6.48 -11.69
C PRO A 97 -6.14 -6.43 -13.04
N ARG A 98 -6.24 -7.58 -13.72
CA ARG A 98 -7.05 -7.71 -14.95
C ARG A 98 -8.50 -7.34 -14.63
N SER A 99 -9.21 -6.80 -15.61
CA SER A 99 -10.57 -6.29 -15.46
C SER A 99 -11.52 -7.30 -14.80
N GLN A 100 -12.34 -6.82 -13.85
CA GLN A 100 -13.25 -7.63 -13.03
C GLN A 100 -14.24 -8.51 -13.82
N GLY A 101 -14.53 -8.17 -15.08
CA GLY A 101 -15.49 -8.89 -15.93
C GLY A 101 -15.04 -10.30 -16.31
N HIS A 102 -13.79 -10.46 -16.76
CA HIS A 102 -13.26 -11.77 -17.19
C HIS A 102 -13.02 -12.73 -16.01
N ALA A 103 -12.77 -12.21 -14.81
CA ALA A 103 -12.50 -13.02 -13.62
C ALA A 103 -13.73 -13.82 -13.17
N LYS A 104 -14.93 -13.22 -13.21
CA LYS A 104 -16.18 -13.92 -12.82
C LYS A 104 -16.52 -15.06 -13.77
N GLU A 105 -16.37 -14.83 -15.07
CA GLU A 105 -16.63 -15.86 -16.09
C GLU A 105 -15.64 -17.03 -15.97
N ALA A 106 -14.36 -16.74 -15.70
CA ALA A 106 -13.34 -17.76 -15.47
C ALA A 106 -13.66 -18.63 -14.23
N ILE A 107 -14.10 -18.01 -13.13
CA ILE A 107 -14.54 -18.73 -11.92
C ILE A 107 -15.73 -19.63 -12.22
N LEU A 108 -16.76 -19.12 -12.89
CA LEU A 108 -17.95 -19.90 -13.23
C LEU A 108 -17.62 -21.09 -14.15
N LYS A 109 -16.72 -20.90 -15.13
CA LYS A 109 -16.26 -21.98 -16.00
C LYS A 109 -15.49 -23.05 -15.22
N ALA A 110 -14.63 -22.65 -14.28
CA ALA A 110 -13.90 -23.57 -13.42
C ALA A 110 -14.84 -24.39 -12.53
N ASP A 111 -15.77 -23.73 -11.84
CA ASP A 111 -16.76 -24.39 -10.98
C ASP A 111 -17.65 -25.35 -11.79
N ARG A 112 -18.14 -24.91 -12.97
CA ARG A 112 -18.94 -25.77 -13.86
C ARG A 112 -18.19 -27.04 -14.25
N ASN A 113 -16.93 -26.91 -14.66
CA ASN A 113 -16.13 -28.06 -15.09
C ASN A 113 -15.87 -29.02 -13.91
N LEU A 114 -15.62 -28.47 -12.72
CA LEU A 114 -15.43 -29.23 -11.50
C LEU A 114 -16.69 -30.00 -11.07
N PHE A 115 -17.86 -29.35 -11.08
CA PHE A 115 -19.12 -30.01 -10.82
C PHE A 115 -19.44 -31.10 -11.85
N GLY A 116 -19.12 -30.86 -13.14
CA GLY A 116 -19.24 -31.90 -14.18
C GLY A 116 -18.37 -33.13 -13.89
N GLN A 117 -17.12 -32.92 -13.45
CA GLN A 117 -16.24 -34.01 -13.02
C GLN A 117 -16.78 -34.74 -11.78
N MET A 118 -17.33 -34.01 -10.81
CA MET A 118 -17.93 -34.61 -9.62
C MET A 118 -19.12 -35.51 -9.97
N ILE A 119 -19.98 -35.10 -10.91
CA ILE A 119 -21.11 -35.92 -11.38
C ILE A 119 -20.60 -37.22 -12.00
N LEU A 120 -19.62 -37.13 -12.91
CA LEU A 120 -19.02 -38.30 -13.55
C LEU A 120 -18.36 -39.26 -12.54
N VAL A 121 -17.71 -38.71 -11.51
CA VAL A 121 -17.11 -39.53 -10.44
C VAL A 121 -18.20 -40.14 -9.55
N ALA A 122 -19.30 -39.43 -9.31
CA ALA A 122 -20.43 -39.92 -8.50
C ALA A 122 -21.15 -41.12 -9.17
N GLU A 123 -21.14 -41.21 -10.50
CA GLU A 123 -21.69 -42.37 -11.22
C GLU A 123 -20.91 -43.66 -10.91
N ASN A 124 -19.59 -43.56 -10.78
CA ASN A 124 -18.71 -44.73 -10.58
C ASN A 124 -18.28 -44.94 -9.12
N ARG A 125 -18.46 -43.95 -8.24
CA ARG A 125 -18.02 -43.97 -6.85
C ARG A 125 -19.08 -43.37 -5.93
N LYS A 126 -19.24 -43.92 -4.73
CA LYS A 126 -20.08 -43.31 -3.70
C LYS A 126 -19.41 -42.04 -3.15
N LEU A 127 -19.71 -40.88 -3.75
CA LEU A 127 -19.29 -39.58 -3.25
C LEU A 127 -20.21 -39.11 -2.11
N LYS A 128 -19.63 -38.81 -0.95
CA LYS A 128 -20.31 -38.14 0.16
C LYS A 128 -20.13 -36.63 0.01
N MET A 129 -21.20 -35.94 -0.36
CA MET A 129 -21.16 -34.48 -0.57
C MET A 129 -20.78 -33.70 0.69
N SER A 130 -21.09 -34.21 1.89
CA SER A 130 -20.65 -33.62 3.17
C SER A 130 -19.13 -33.50 3.26
N ASP A 131 -18.43 -34.55 2.84
CA ASP A 131 -16.98 -34.65 2.99
C ASP A 131 -16.30 -33.84 1.88
N VAL A 132 -16.88 -33.84 0.68
CA VAL A 132 -16.40 -33.05 -0.45
C VAL A 132 -16.50 -31.55 -0.14
N LEU A 133 -17.66 -31.09 0.35
CA LEU A 133 -17.88 -29.68 0.67
C LEU A 133 -17.18 -29.21 1.95
N ALA A 134 -16.58 -30.12 2.73
CA ALA A 134 -15.75 -29.76 3.87
C ALA A 134 -14.36 -29.22 3.46
N HIS A 135 -13.97 -29.39 2.20
CA HIS A 135 -12.66 -28.98 1.69
C HIS A 135 -12.78 -27.99 0.52
N PRO A 136 -11.77 -27.13 0.31
CA PRO A 136 -11.71 -26.28 -0.89
C PRO A 136 -11.65 -27.17 -2.14
N LEU A 137 -12.59 -26.98 -3.05
CA LEU A 137 -12.67 -27.76 -4.29
C LEU A 137 -11.74 -27.21 -5.39
N GLY A 138 -11.20 -26.02 -5.19
CA GLY A 138 -10.21 -25.39 -6.07
C GLY A 138 -8.91 -25.07 -5.33
N PRO A 139 -7.86 -24.65 -6.06
CA PRO A 139 -6.58 -24.26 -5.47
C PRO A 139 -6.69 -23.08 -4.50
N LEU A 140 -7.76 -22.29 -4.62
CA LEU A 140 -8.07 -21.17 -3.75
C LEU A 140 -9.57 -21.15 -3.41
N PRO A 141 -9.95 -20.89 -2.14
CA PRO A 141 -11.35 -20.66 -1.81
C PRO A 141 -11.84 -19.31 -2.37
N TRP A 142 -12.86 -19.32 -3.24
CA TRP A 142 -13.45 -18.09 -3.80
C TRP A 142 -14.12 -17.17 -2.75
N ALA A 143 -14.37 -17.69 -1.55
CA ALA A 143 -14.77 -16.88 -0.40
C ALA A 143 -13.65 -15.91 0.04
N LEU A 144 -12.39 -16.30 -0.14
CA LEU A 144 -11.21 -15.59 0.34
C LEU A 144 -10.36 -14.98 -0.79
N ALA A 145 -10.48 -15.48 -2.02
CA ALA A 145 -9.67 -15.04 -3.16
C ALA A 145 -10.53 -14.56 -4.34
N SER A 146 -9.99 -13.61 -5.09
CA SER A 146 -10.49 -13.18 -6.39
C SER A 146 -9.95 -14.09 -7.50
N GLY A 147 -10.53 -14.03 -8.70
CA GLY A 147 -10.14 -14.89 -9.83
C GLY A 147 -8.70 -14.71 -10.34
N ASP A 148 -8.02 -13.65 -9.91
CA ASP A 148 -6.59 -13.41 -10.18
C ASP A 148 -5.67 -13.89 -9.04
N GLY A 149 -6.23 -14.57 -8.04
CA GLY A 149 -5.51 -15.05 -6.86
C GLY A 149 -5.29 -14.00 -5.77
N SER A 150 -5.70 -12.74 -5.99
CA SER A 150 -5.62 -11.70 -4.97
C SER A 150 -6.63 -11.92 -3.84
N LEU A 151 -6.34 -11.44 -2.63
CA LEU A 151 -7.27 -11.55 -1.51
C LEU A 151 -8.59 -10.82 -1.83
N ARG A 152 -9.72 -11.51 -1.67
CA ARG A 152 -11.04 -10.95 -1.89
C ARG A 152 -11.33 -9.89 -0.83
N LYS A 153 -11.44 -8.64 -1.27
CA LYS A 153 -11.75 -7.53 -0.38
C LYS A 153 -13.22 -7.58 0.03
N THR A 154 -13.48 -7.49 1.32
CA THR A 154 -14.81 -7.24 1.88
C THR A 154 -14.90 -5.79 2.31
N ASN A 155 -16.10 -5.20 2.20
CA ASN A 155 -16.33 -3.88 2.77
C ASN A 155 -16.38 -4.00 4.29
N LYS A 156 -15.39 -3.43 5.00
CA LYS A 156 -15.33 -3.46 6.47
C LYS A 156 -16.61 -2.92 7.12
N ALA A 157 -17.27 -1.95 6.49
CA ALA A 157 -18.53 -1.38 6.97
C ALA A 157 -19.71 -2.35 6.88
N ALA A 158 -19.66 -3.36 6.00
CA ALA A 158 -20.73 -4.34 5.88
C ALA A 158 -20.87 -5.19 7.16
N LEU A 159 -19.73 -5.57 7.78
CA LEU A 159 -19.74 -6.27 9.06
C LEU A 159 -20.25 -5.37 10.19
N ALA A 160 -19.77 -4.13 10.26
CA ALA A 160 -20.21 -3.17 11.28
C ALA A 160 -21.74 -2.99 11.25
N ARG A 161 -22.31 -2.81 10.06
CA ARG A 161 -23.77 -2.69 9.88
C ARG A 161 -24.53 -3.92 10.35
N GLU A 162 -24.03 -5.14 10.09
CA GLU A 162 -24.71 -6.35 10.56
C GLU A 162 -24.57 -6.58 12.07
N LEU A 163 -23.48 -6.11 12.68
CA LEU A 163 -23.35 -6.10 14.14
C LEU A 163 -24.32 -5.08 14.77
N GLU A 164 -24.44 -3.90 14.17
CA GLU A 164 -25.36 -2.84 14.62
C GLU A 164 -26.83 -3.23 14.45
N ARG A 165 -27.17 -4.08 13.47
CA ARG A 165 -28.57 -4.47 13.18
C ARG A 165 -29.31 -5.06 14.38
N ASN A 166 -28.59 -5.73 15.28
CA ASN A 166 -29.17 -6.42 16.43
C ASN A 166 -28.83 -5.74 17.76
N VAL A 167 -28.29 -4.51 17.74
CA VAL A 167 -27.87 -3.77 18.93
C VAL A 167 -28.53 -2.40 18.92
N SER A 168 -29.29 -2.09 19.96
CA SER A 168 -29.75 -0.72 20.21
C SER A 168 -28.58 0.11 20.74
N PRO A 169 -28.35 1.34 20.22
CA PRO A 169 -27.38 2.25 20.82
C PRO A 169 -27.64 2.42 22.32
N ALA A 170 -26.59 2.37 23.13
CA ALA A 170 -26.72 2.67 24.55
C ALA A 170 -26.98 4.17 24.72
N GLU A 171 -28.16 4.53 25.22
CA GLU A 171 -28.50 5.94 25.52
C GLU A 171 -27.71 6.47 26.72
N VAL A 172 -27.33 5.58 27.65
CA VAL A 172 -26.56 5.89 28.85
C VAL A 172 -25.34 4.98 28.90
N ILE A 173 -24.16 5.58 29.03
CA ILE A 173 -22.90 4.88 29.26
C ILE A 173 -22.69 4.79 30.77
N PRO A 174 -22.62 3.60 31.38
CA PRO A 174 -22.36 3.45 32.82
C PRO A 174 -21.00 4.02 33.21
N GLU A 175 -20.94 4.70 34.36
CA GLU A 175 -19.68 5.18 34.94
C GLU A 175 -19.08 4.17 35.93
N PRO A 176 -17.74 4.08 36.04
CA PRO A 176 -16.74 4.81 35.25
C PRO A 176 -16.60 4.28 33.82
N SER A 177 -16.49 5.20 32.86
CA SER A 177 -16.39 4.89 31.43
C SER A 177 -15.00 5.21 30.88
N ALA A 178 -14.62 4.52 29.81
CA ALA A 178 -13.39 4.77 29.08
C ALA A 178 -13.70 5.05 27.59
N THR A 179 -13.04 6.06 27.01
CA THR A 179 -13.09 6.35 25.58
C THR A 179 -11.83 5.83 24.89
N LEU A 180 -12.02 4.96 23.90
CA LEU A 180 -10.95 4.51 23.01
C LEU A 180 -11.01 5.31 21.70
N ILE A 181 -9.95 6.07 21.42
CA ILE A 181 -9.83 6.88 20.20
C ILE A 181 -8.83 6.21 19.26
N ASP A 182 -9.23 5.97 18.01
CA ASP A 182 -8.30 5.56 16.96
C ASP A 182 -7.36 6.72 16.62
N GLY A 183 -6.09 6.56 16.97
CA GLY A 183 -5.05 7.57 16.79
C GLY A 183 -4.82 7.93 15.32
N MET A 184 -5.01 6.99 14.38
CA MET A 184 -4.89 7.31 12.95
C MET A 184 -6.06 8.17 12.47
N SER A 185 -7.26 7.91 12.99
CA SER A 185 -8.43 8.75 12.71
C SER A 185 -8.26 10.17 13.26
N LEU A 186 -7.64 10.30 14.44
CA LEU A 186 -7.30 11.58 15.05
C LEU A 186 -6.33 12.36 14.15
N VAL A 187 -5.25 11.72 13.69
CA VAL A 187 -4.26 12.34 12.79
C VAL A 187 -4.92 12.80 11.48
N GLN A 188 -5.82 12.00 10.90
CA GLN A 188 -6.53 12.37 9.66
C GLN A 188 -7.47 13.58 9.82
N LYS A 189 -7.97 13.84 11.04
CA LYS A 189 -8.80 15.03 11.33
C LYS A 189 -7.97 16.31 11.41
N LEU A 190 -6.65 16.23 11.59
CA LEU A 190 -5.77 17.38 11.66
C LEU A 190 -5.62 18.00 10.26
N LYS A 191 -5.98 19.28 10.14
CA LYS A 191 -6.06 19.98 8.84
C LYS A 191 -4.71 20.51 8.34
N GLY A 192 -3.62 20.31 9.09
CA GLY A 192 -2.28 20.78 8.71
C GLY A 192 -2.10 22.30 8.71
N ASN A 193 -3.06 23.06 9.25
CA ASN A 193 -2.98 24.52 9.35
C ASN A 193 -2.04 24.99 10.49
N ASP A 194 -1.53 24.06 11.28
CA ASP A 194 -0.64 24.33 12.39
C ASP A 194 0.79 24.57 11.87
N ASN A 195 1.32 25.77 12.09
CA ASN A 195 2.65 26.16 11.59
C ASN A 195 3.81 25.64 12.46
N THR A 196 3.50 25.01 13.61
CA THR A 196 4.50 24.50 14.56
C THR A 196 4.04 23.20 15.21
N PHE A 197 4.99 22.36 15.64
CA PHE A 197 4.69 21.13 16.37
C PHE A 197 3.90 21.36 17.67
N SER A 198 4.15 22.48 18.35
CA SER A 198 3.40 22.83 19.57
C SER A 198 1.93 23.11 19.28
N GLN A 199 1.62 23.78 18.16
CA GLN A 199 0.24 24.03 17.74
C GLN A 199 -0.43 22.71 17.34
N LEU A 200 0.26 21.87 16.57
CA LEU A 200 -0.24 20.55 16.19
C LEU A 200 -0.57 19.68 17.41
N ALA A 201 0.34 19.64 18.40
CA ALA A 201 0.12 18.91 19.65
C ALA A 201 -1.06 19.47 20.45
N GLY A 202 -1.20 20.81 20.53
CA GLY A 202 -2.33 21.46 21.18
C GLY A 202 -3.66 21.15 20.50
N THR A 203 -3.70 21.21 19.16
CA THR A 203 -4.87 20.86 18.35
C THR A 203 -5.26 19.39 18.56
N ALA A 204 -4.28 18.47 18.50
CA ALA A 204 -4.53 17.04 18.74
C ALA A 204 -5.06 16.77 20.15
N LEU A 205 -4.46 17.38 21.18
CA LEU A 205 -4.91 17.22 22.57
C LEU A 205 -6.33 17.77 22.76
N SER A 206 -6.65 18.92 22.16
CA SER A 206 -8.00 19.50 22.20
C SER A 206 -9.04 18.55 21.60
N HIS A 207 -8.74 17.92 20.46
CA HIS A 207 -9.60 16.90 19.87
C HIS A 207 -9.81 15.68 20.79
N VAL A 208 -8.74 15.18 21.42
CA VAL A 208 -8.81 14.03 22.34
C VAL A 208 -9.66 14.33 23.56
N VAL A 209 -9.44 15.48 24.21
CA VAL A 209 -10.19 15.88 25.40
C VAL A 209 -11.66 16.15 25.06
N HIS A 210 -11.94 16.76 23.91
CA HIS A 210 -13.30 16.99 23.46
C HIS A 210 -14.06 15.67 23.17
N GLU A 211 -13.43 14.73 22.46
CA GLU A 211 -14.04 13.42 22.16
C GLU A 211 -14.23 12.56 23.41
N GLY A 212 -13.35 12.68 24.41
CA GLY A 212 -13.41 11.94 25.66
C GLY A 212 -14.04 12.67 26.84
N ALA A 213 -14.69 13.82 26.63
CA ALA A 213 -15.09 14.74 27.71
C ALA A 213 -16.03 14.12 28.77
N LYS A 214 -16.75 13.05 28.43
CA LYS A 214 -17.69 12.34 29.31
C LYS A 214 -17.12 11.05 29.92
N SER A 215 -15.82 10.82 29.75
CA SER A 215 -15.18 9.57 30.17
C SER A 215 -14.15 9.82 31.26
N SER A 216 -14.12 8.90 32.23
CA SER A 216 -13.14 8.92 33.32
C SER A 216 -11.72 8.60 32.86
N ARG A 217 -11.58 7.96 31.69
CA ARG A 217 -10.31 7.59 31.07
C ARG A 217 -10.40 7.77 29.56
N ILE A 218 -9.32 8.25 28.95
CA ILE A 218 -9.18 8.38 27.50
C ILE A 218 -7.92 7.64 27.07
N ASP A 219 -8.06 6.70 26.14
CA ASP A 219 -6.97 5.92 25.56
C ASP A 219 -6.90 6.20 24.06
N VAL A 220 -5.80 6.81 23.60
CA VAL A 220 -5.52 7.00 22.17
C VAL A 220 -4.70 5.82 21.67
N VAL A 221 -5.28 5.00 20.79
CA VAL A 221 -4.68 3.74 20.34
C VAL A 221 -4.17 3.90 18.92
N PHE A 222 -2.88 3.68 18.72
CA PHE A 222 -2.27 3.63 17.40
C PHE A 222 -2.13 2.19 16.92
N ASP A 223 -2.36 1.99 15.62
CA ASP A 223 -2.15 0.70 14.96
C ASP A 223 -0.68 0.28 15.09
N VAL A 224 -0.44 -0.98 15.50
CA VAL A 224 0.89 -1.59 15.41
C VAL A 224 1.08 -2.18 14.02
N TYR A 225 2.18 -1.81 13.37
CA TYR A 225 2.55 -2.33 12.06
C TYR A 225 3.32 -3.64 12.23
N LYS A 226 2.83 -4.72 11.60
CA LYS A 226 3.44 -6.05 11.65
C LYS A 226 3.56 -6.57 10.22
N GLU A 227 4.79 -6.85 9.78
CA GLU A 227 5.13 -7.28 8.42
C GLU A 227 4.37 -8.53 7.96
N THR A 228 4.04 -9.42 8.91
CA THR A 228 3.30 -10.65 8.66
C THR A 228 1.78 -10.49 8.66
N SER A 229 1.26 -9.26 8.78
CA SER A 229 -0.19 -9.02 8.86
C SER A 229 -0.86 -9.03 7.47
N ILE A 230 -2.08 -9.54 7.40
CA ILE A 230 -2.97 -9.39 6.23
C ILE A 230 -3.17 -7.89 5.88
N LYS A 231 -3.09 -6.99 6.87
CA LYS A 231 -3.16 -5.54 6.64
C LYS A 231 -2.00 -5.03 5.78
N ASP A 232 -0.86 -5.70 5.72
CA ASP A 232 0.31 -5.21 4.98
C ASP A 232 0.14 -5.36 3.48
N ALA A 233 -0.44 -6.48 3.02
CA ALA A 233 -0.88 -6.63 1.64
C ALA A 233 -1.91 -5.55 1.23
N GLU A 234 -2.83 -5.19 2.15
CA GLU A 234 -3.80 -4.12 1.90
C GLU A 234 -3.13 -2.73 1.86
N ARG A 235 -2.15 -2.46 2.73
CA ARG A 235 -1.36 -1.22 2.73
C ARG A 235 -0.57 -1.08 1.44
N ALA A 236 0.09 -2.14 0.97
CA ALA A 236 0.77 -2.16 -0.33
C ALA A 236 -0.20 -1.83 -1.47
N ASN A 237 -1.41 -2.41 -1.45
CA ASN A 237 -2.44 -2.10 -2.44
C ASN A 237 -2.97 -0.66 -2.36
N ARG A 238 -3.07 -0.05 -1.17
CA ARG A 238 -3.50 1.35 -1.01
C ARG A 238 -2.44 2.34 -1.48
N ARG A 239 -1.17 2.08 -1.16
CA ARG A 239 -0.01 2.81 -1.72
C ARG A 239 -0.02 2.81 -3.25
N CYS A 240 -0.53 1.74 -3.87
CA CYS A 240 -0.69 1.66 -5.33
C CYS A 240 -1.86 2.48 -5.90
N ARG A 241 -2.88 2.85 -5.11
CA ARG A 241 -4.11 3.53 -5.59
C ARG A 241 -4.10 5.04 -5.41
N HIS A 242 -3.39 5.59 -4.42
CA HIS A 242 -3.24 7.05 -4.27
C HIS A 242 -2.15 7.57 -5.21
N ARG A 243 -2.54 7.90 -6.44
CA ARG A 243 -1.82 8.81 -7.33
C ARG A 243 -2.80 9.91 -7.76
N ASP A 244 -3.09 10.81 -6.83
CA ASP A 244 -3.40 12.21 -7.16
C ASP A 244 -2.26 13.06 -6.56
N PRO A 245 -1.73 14.03 -7.31
CA PRO A 245 -0.51 14.74 -6.94
C PRO A 245 -0.82 15.89 -5.97
N PHE A 246 -1.23 15.59 -4.74
CA PHE A 246 -1.08 16.41 -3.53
C PHE A 246 -1.91 15.77 -2.41
N GLN A 247 -1.26 15.00 -1.53
CA GLN A 247 -1.61 14.74 -0.12
C GLN A 247 -0.73 13.59 0.38
N GLU A 248 0.59 13.82 0.43
CA GLU A 248 1.52 12.96 1.17
C GLU A 248 1.64 13.47 2.60
N HIS A 249 0.69 13.09 3.47
CA HIS A 249 0.87 13.15 4.91
C HIS A 249 0.35 11.86 5.54
N SER A 250 1.13 10.77 5.44
CA SER A 250 1.03 9.61 6.35
C SER A 250 2.04 8.51 5.97
N THR A 251 3.32 8.78 6.17
CA THR A 251 4.38 7.76 6.16
C THR A 251 5.31 7.96 7.35
N TRP A 252 4.76 8.06 8.56
CA TRP A 252 5.56 8.15 9.78
C TRP A 252 5.11 7.10 10.80
N ALA A 253 5.57 5.86 10.61
CA ALA A 253 5.59 4.81 11.64
C ALA A 253 6.40 3.63 11.10
N GLN A 254 7.73 3.78 11.07
CA GLN A 254 8.63 2.65 10.91
C GLN A 254 9.39 2.48 12.23
N HIS A 255 9.15 1.31 12.84
CA HIS A 255 9.83 0.68 13.98
C HIS A 255 9.31 0.92 15.42
N PRO A 256 9.31 -0.15 16.23
CA PRO A 256 8.81 -0.14 17.60
C PRO A 256 9.74 0.64 18.52
N ALA A 257 9.17 1.47 19.39
CA ALA A 257 9.89 2.06 20.50
C ALA A 257 10.41 0.94 21.42
N VAL A 258 11.74 0.82 21.50
CA VAL A 258 12.41 0.02 22.52
C VAL A 258 12.25 0.79 23.84
N GLU A 259 11.31 0.34 24.67
CA GLU A 259 11.10 0.85 26.02
C GLU A 259 12.30 0.45 26.89
N LYS A 260 13.24 1.38 27.10
CA LYS A 260 14.23 1.26 28.18
C LYS A 260 13.53 1.57 29.49
N VAL A 261 13.18 0.51 30.21
CA VAL A 261 12.91 0.56 31.65
C VAL A 261 14.21 0.96 32.35
N THR A 262 14.25 2.17 32.91
CA THR A 262 15.22 2.53 33.96
C THR A 262 14.46 2.69 35.27
N ARG A 263 14.89 1.90 36.27
CA ARG A 263 14.59 2.12 37.69
C ARG A 263 15.19 3.43 38.17
#